data_AF-A0A2E3CZD6-F1
#
_entry.id   AF-A0A2E3CZD6-F1
#
_cell.length_a   1.000
_cell.length_b   1.000
_cell.length_c   1.000
_cell.angle_alpha   90.00
_cell.angle_beta   90.00
_cell.angle_gamma   90.00
#
_symmetry.space_group_name_H-M   'P 1'
#
loop_
_entity.id
_entity.type
_entity.pdbx_description
1 polymer ?
#
loop_
_entity_poly.entity_id
_entity_poly.type
_entity_poly.pdbx_seq_one_letter_code
_entity_poly.pdbx_strand_id
1 'polypeptide(L)'
;MDTLNLITVLERNLKAHIRLNPNPGLEDDWNLEIQLFYQGHPAGRTSFNLHGYSLEEAENVARTVKDNHFMMREIDEYLWGESD
;
A
#
# COMPACT_ATOMS: atom_id res chain seq x y z
N MET A 1 -10.41 7.94 15.69
CA MET A 1 -9.18 7.78 14.90
C MET A 1 -9.62 7.51 13.48
N ASP A 2 -9.33 8.43 12.58
CA ASP A 2 -9.82 8.40 11.21
C ASP A 2 -8.94 7.50 10.35
N THR A 3 -9.57 6.63 9.58
CA THR A 3 -8.90 5.77 8.61
C THR A 3 -8.40 6.62 7.45
N LEU A 4 -7.09 6.58 7.16
CA LEU A 4 -6.55 7.32 6.03
C LEU A 4 -6.55 6.45 4.78
N ASN A 5 -7.32 6.84 3.77
CA ASN A 5 -7.37 6.13 2.50
C ASN A 5 -6.66 6.98 1.44
N LEU A 6 -5.57 6.46 0.88
CA LEU A 6 -4.76 7.12 -0.12
C LEU A 6 -4.74 6.27 -1.39
N ILE A 7 -5.22 6.83 -2.49
CA ILE A 7 -5.13 6.19 -3.79
C ILE A 7 -4.00 6.87 -4.55
N THR A 8 -2.95 6.12 -4.85
CA THR A 8 -1.83 6.59 -5.66
C THR A 8 -1.82 5.85 -7.00
N VAL A 9 -1.51 6.57 -8.07
CA VAL A 9 -1.32 5.97 -9.39
C VAL A 9 0.16 5.69 -9.52
N LEU A 10 0.52 4.41 -9.70
CA LEU A 10 1.91 3.99 -9.89
C LEU A 10 2.30 4.23 -11.34
N GLU A 11 1.54 3.66 -12.27
CA GLU A 11 1.73 3.77 -13.72
C GLU A 11 0.38 3.83 -14.44
N ARG A 12 0.37 4.23 -15.72
CA ARG A 12 -0.83 4.55 -16.55
C ARG A 12 -2.13 3.83 -16.15
N ASN A 13 -2.10 2.50 -16.01
CA ASN A 13 -3.26 1.65 -15.66
C ASN A 13 -3.15 0.94 -14.31
N LEU A 14 -2.09 1.20 -13.54
CA LEU A 14 -1.79 0.61 -12.24
C LEU A 14 -2.04 1.62 -11.12
N LYS A 15 -2.98 1.29 -10.24
CA LYS A 15 -3.34 2.09 -9.06
C LYS A 15 -3.02 1.29 -7.81
N ALA A 16 -2.34 1.90 -6.85
CA ALA A 16 -2.22 1.38 -5.51
C ALA A 16 -3.20 2.12 -4.59
N HIS A 17 -4.09 1.37 -3.96
CA HIS A 17 -4.98 1.84 -2.93
C HIS A 17 -4.36 1.49 -1.59
N ILE A 18 -3.77 2.49 -0.94
CA ILE A 18 -3.25 2.38 0.41
C ILE A 18 -4.35 2.76 1.40
N ARG A 19 -4.54 1.94 2.44
CA ARG A 19 -5.43 2.21 3.56
C ARG A 19 -4.66 2.08 4.85
N LEU A 20 -4.71 3.13 5.64
CA LEU A 20 -4.14 3.16 6.97
C LEU A 20 -5.27 3.03 7.99
N ASN A 21 -5.35 1.87 8.62
CA ASN A 21 -6.30 1.60 9.67
C ASN A 21 -5.60 1.71 11.03
N PRO A 22 -6.05 2.60 11.93
CA PRO A 22 -5.61 2.54 13.31
C PRO A 22 -6.10 1.22 13.94
N ASN A 23 -5.22 0.51 14.64
CA ASN A 23 -5.61 -0.77 15.26
C ASN A 23 -6.37 -0.50 16.57
N PRO A 24 -7.65 -0.91 16.70
CA PRO A 24 -8.42 -0.66 17.90
C PRO A 24 -7.93 -1.56 19.04
N GLY A 25 -6.93 -1.09 19.80
CA GLY A 25 -6.42 -1.80 20.97
C GLY A 25 -4.97 -1.48 21.33
N LEU A 26 -4.21 -0.85 20.44
CA LEU A 26 -2.82 -0.46 20.66
C LEU A 26 -2.66 1.00 20.27
N GLU A 27 -2.31 1.84 21.25
CA GLU A 27 -1.82 3.19 20.96
C GLU A 27 -0.56 3.03 20.09
N ASP A 28 -0.49 3.73 18.97
CA ASP A 28 0.61 3.69 17.98
C ASP A 28 0.72 2.43 17.10
N ASP A 29 -0.30 1.58 17.00
CA ASP A 29 -0.31 0.49 16.01
C ASP A 29 -1.19 0.84 14.80
N TRP A 30 -0.56 0.86 13.62
CA TRP A 30 -1.25 1.15 12.37
C TRP A 30 -1.15 -0.03 11.41
N ASN A 31 -2.27 -0.42 10.82
CA ASN A 31 -2.29 -1.41 9.75
C ASN A 31 -2.35 -0.70 8.40
N LEU A 32 -1.27 -0.80 7.63
CA LEU A 32 -1.14 -0.26 6.29
C LEU A 32 -1.46 -1.37 5.27
N GLU A 33 -2.64 -1.31 4.69
CA GLU A 33 -3.09 -2.20 3.61
C GLU A 33 -2.83 -1.53 2.26
N ILE A 34 -2.05 -2.16 1.39
CA ILE A 34 -1.82 -1.72 0.01
C ILE A 34 -2.50 -2.71 -0.91
N GLN A 35 -3.52 -2.25 -1.62
CA GLN A 35 -4.20 -3.02 -2.64
C GLN A 35 -3.87 -2.47 -4.03
N LEU A 36 -3.27 -3.31 -4.85
CA LEU A 36 -2.88 -3.00 -6.21
C LEU A 36 -4.04 -3.33 -7.15
N PHE A 37 -4.29 -2.42 -8.09
CA PHE A 37 -5.33 -2.55 -9.10
C PHE A 37 -4.71 -2.27 -10.47
N TYR A 38 -4.71 -3.28 -11.33
CA TYR A 38 -4.21 -3.19 -12.70
C TYR A 38 -5.36 -3.39 -13.68
N GLN A 39 -5.58 -2.41 -14.56
CA GLN A 39 -6.65 -2.43 -15.57
C GLN A 39 -8.06 -2.73 -15.01
N GLY A 40 -8.32 -2.34 -13.77
CA GLY A 40 -9.61 -2.58 -13.10
C GLY A 40 -9.73 -3.93 -12.41
N HIS A 41 -8.72 -4.80 -12.50
CA HIS A 41 -8.64 -6.04 -11.72
C HIS A 41 -7.75 -5.84 -10.49
N PRO A 42 -8.12 -6.39 -9.32
CA PRO A 42 -7.23 -6.43 -8.17
C PRO A 42 -6.03 -7.30 -8.54
N ALA A 43 -4.89 -6.65 -8.69
CA ALA A 43 -3.63 -7.27 -9.04
C ALA A 43 -3.04 -8.04 -7.86
N GLY A 44 -3.28 -7.56 -6.64
CA GLY A 44 -2.75 -8.14 -5.42
C GLY A 44 -3.04 -7.24 -4.24
N ARG A 45 -2.92 -7.77 -3.03
CA ARG A 45 -2.99 -6.97 -1.81
C ARG A 45 -1.91 -7.42 -0.85
N THR A 46 -1.34 -6.46 -0.16
CA THR A 46 -0.40 -6.69 0.94
C THR A 46 -0.82 -5.83 2.12
N SER A 47 -0.55 -6.30 3.33
CA SER A 47 -0.85 -5.59 4.56
C SER A 47 0.37 -5.62 5.46
N PHE A 48 0.75 -4.45 5.94
CA PHE A 48 1.89 -4.24 6.81
C PHE A 48 1.43 -3.67 8.15
N ASN A 49 1.82 -4.31 9.23
CA ASN A 49 1.64 -3.79 10.57
C ASN A 49 2.79 -2.82 10.88
N LEU A 50 2.47 -1.54 11.00
CA LEU A 50 3.35 -0.45 11.39
C LEU A 50 3.19 -0.20 12.89
N HIS A 51 3.75 -1.12 13.68
CA HIS A 51 3.73 -1.03 15.14
C HIS A 51 4.73 0.05 15.62
N GLY A 52 4.25 1.09 16.29
CA GLY A 52 5.05 2.20 16.80
C GLY A 52 5.32 3.32 15.80
N TYR A 53 4.67 3.31 14.62
CA TYR A 53 4.80 4.37 13.64
C TYR A 53 3.82 5.50 13.92
N SER A 54 4.27 6.74 13.75
CA SER A 54 3.35 7.88 13.75
C SER A 54 2.54 7.94 12.45
N LEU A 55 1.37 8.58 12.48
CA LEU A 55 0.53 8.82 11.29
C LEU A 55 1.34 9.40 10.13
N GLU A 56 2.18 10.40 10.40
CA GLU A 56 3.04 11.05 9.40
C GLU A 56 4.04 10.07 8.77
N GLU A 57 4.64 9.16 9.56
CA GLU A 57 5.58 8.17 9.06
C GLU A 57 4.86 7.13 8.20
N ALA A 58 3.69 6.69 8.64
CA ALA A 58 2.87 5.75 7.90
C ALA A 58 2.36 6.34 6.58
N GLU A 59 1.96 7.62 6.58
CA GLU A 59 1.65 8.37 5.37
C GLU A 59 2.88 8.51 4.46
N ASN A 60 4.07 8.73 5.03
CA ASN A 60 5.30 8.86 4.25
C ASN A 60 5.64 7.54 3.55
N VAL A 61 5.47 6.40 4.24
CA VAL A 61 5.61 5.05 3.65
C VAL A 61 4.59 4.85 2.52
N ALA A 62 3.33 5.20 2.75
CA ALA A 62 2.27 5.12 1.72
C ALA A 62 2.59 5.97 0.48
N ARG A 63 3.15 7.18 0.67
CA ARG A 63 3.46 8.12 -0.41
C ARG A 63 4.73 7.74 -1.18
N THR A 64 5.69 7.09 -0.52
CA THR A 64 6.97 6.68 -1.12
C THR A 64 6.90 5.34 -1.84
N VAL A 65 5.79 4.58 -1.74
CA VAL A 65 5.54 3.35 -2.51
C VAL A 65 5.79 3.51 -4.02
N LYS A 66 5.38 4.65 -4.60
CA LYS A 66 5.59 4.92 -6.03
C LYS A 66 7.01 5.39 -6.36
N ASP A 67 7.71 5.94 -5.38
CA ASP A 67 9.07 6.48 -5.55
C ASP A 67 10.12 5.36 -5.36
N ASN A 68 9.73 4.30 -4.66
CA ASN A 68 10.56 3.17 -4.39
C ASN A 68 10.61 2.21 -5.58
N HIS A 69 11.68 2.32 -6.36
CA HIS A 69 11.94 1.49 -7.54
C HIS A 69 11.97 -0.02 -7.24
N PHE A 70 12.27 -0.41 -5.99
CA PHE A 70 12.22 -1.80 -5.54
C PHE A 70 10.78 -2.29 -5.41
N MET A 71 9.90 -1.48 -4.79
CA MET A 71 8.47 -1.80 -4.70
C MET A 71 7.82 -1.82 -6.07
N MET A 72 8.14 -0.87 -6.96
CA MET A 72 7.70 -0.92 -8.36
C MET A 72 8.12 -2.22 -9.05
N ARG A 73 9.35 -2.68 -8.84
CA ARG A 73 9.85 -3.93 -9.42
C ARG A 73 9.13 -5.15 -8.86
N GLU A 74 8.96 -5.23 -7.54
CA GLU A 74 8.22 -6.34 -6.93
C GLU A 74 6.75 -6.36 -7.37
N ILE A 75 6.14 -5.18 -7.56
CA ILE A 75 4.77 -5.06 -8.05
C ILE A 75 4.67 -5.52 -9.51
N ASP A 76 5.63 -5.13 -10.36
CA ASP A 76 5.70 -5.57 -11.75
C ASP A 76 5.97 -7.09 -11.84
N GLU A 77 6.89 -7.62 -11.03
CA GLU A 77 7.16 -9.06 -10.92
C GLU A 77 5.96 -9.84 -10.38
N TYR A 78 5.21 -9.31 -9.41
CA TYR A 78 3.99 -9.93 -8.90
C TYR A 78 2.89 -9.96 -9.96
N LEU A 79 2.73 -8.85 -10.70
CA LEU A 79 1.77 -8.72 -11.80
C LEU A 79 2.07 -9.64 -12.99
N TRP A 80 3.36 -9.79 -13.32
CA TRP A 80 3.81 -10.57 -14.47
C TRP A 80 4.14 -12.03 -14.12
N GLY A 81 4.36 -12.35 -12.85
CA GLY A 81 4.73 -13.67 -12.37
C GLY A 81 3.58 -14.68 -12.31
N GLU A 82 2.32 -14.23 -12.32
CA GLU A 82 1.12 -15.08 -12.39
C GLU A 82 0.65 -15.35 -13.84
N SER A 83 1.59 -15.62 -14.76
CA SER A 83 1.28 -16.24 -16.06
C SER A 83 2.01 -17.58 -16.19
N ASP A 84 1.44 -18.61 -15.55
CA ASP A 84 1.53 -20.01 -15.99
C ASP A 84 0.12 -20.59 -16.09
#